data_AF-F3FWR2-F1
#
_entry.id   AF-F3FWR2-F1
#
_cell.length_a   1.000
_cell.length_b   1.000
_cell.length_c   1.000
_cell.angle_alpha   90.00
_cell.angle_beta   90.00
_cell.angle_gamma   90.00
#
_symmetry.space_group_name_H-M   'P 1'
#
loop_
_entity.id
_entity.type
_entity.pdbx_description
1 polymer ?
#
loop_
_entity_poly.entity_id
_entity_poly.type
_entity_poly.pdbx_seq_one_letter_code
_entity_poly.pdbx_strand_id
1 'polypeptide(L)'
;MRDPQRRERRDRRLLGIRVIGPLLQRIEAARLTRTLGTLLTNGVALLQALVIARQVCTNRALQAQVEQAAESVKGGGTLGRA
;
A
#
# COMPACT_ATOMS: atom_id res chain seq x y z
N MET A 1 -15.80 -33.63 27.51
CA MET A 1 -15.50 -32.21 27.22
C MET A 1 -14.37 -32.08 26.19
N ARG A 2 -14.67 -32.12 24.89
CA ARG A 2 -13.76 -31.74 23.79
C ARG A 2 -14.57 -31.80 22.50
N ASP A 3 -15.19 -30.68 22.13
CA ASP A 3 -15.99 -30.61 20.91
C ASP A 3 -15.05 -30.30 19.71
N PRO A 4 -14.72 -31.29 18.86
CA PRO A 4 -13.71 -31.17 17.81
C PRO A 4 -14.14 -30.19 16.71
N GLN A 5 -15.45 -30.06 16.50
CA GLN A 5 -16.03 -29.28 15.42
C GLN A 5 -15.90 -27.77 15.63
N ARG A 6 -15.77 -27.32 16.88
CA ARG A 6 -15.53 -25.91 17.21
C ARG A 6 -14.07 -25.50 17.00
N ARG A 7 -13.10 -26.42 17.12
CA ARG A 7 -11.67 -26.14 16.86
C ARG A 7 -11.40 -25.94 15.37
N GLU A 8 -11.92 -26.83 14.51
CA GLU A 8 -11.77 -26.74 13.05
C GLU A 8 -12.33 -25.42 12.45
N ARG A 9 -13.49 -24.95 12.93
CA ARG A 9 -14.11 -23.71 12.43
C ARG A 9 -13.35 -22.45 12.83
N ARG A 10 -12.63 -22.50 13.97
CA ARG A 10 -11.84 -21.38 14.49
C ARG A 10 -10.50 -21.27 13.76
N ASP A 11 -9.84 -22.39 13.49
CA ASP A 11 -8.60 -22.42 12.70
C ASP A 11 -8.87 -22.05 11.23
N ARG A 12 -10.03 -22.46 10.67
CA ARG A 12 -10.50 -22.01 9.34
C ARG A 12 -10.73 -20.51 9.21
N ARG A 13 -11.13 -19.81 10.28
CA ARG A 13 -11.33 -18.34 10.27
C ARG A 13 -10.05 -17.56 10.55
N LEU A 14 -9.15 -18.10 11.40
CA LEU A 14 -7.87 -17.48 11.75
C LEU A 14 -6.84 -17.53 10.60
N LEU A 15 -6.87 -18.58 9.78
CA LEU A 15 -6.20 -18.61 8.47
C LEU A 15 -6.75 -17.56 7.48
N GLY A 16 -7.90 -16.94 7.77
CA GLY A 16 -8.64 -16.17 6.78
C GLY A 16 -8.22 -14.71 6.56
N ILE A 17 -7.79 -13.94 7.57
CA ILE A 17 -7.91 -12.46 7.42
C ILE A 17 -6.74 -11.59 7.94
N ARG A 18 -5.89 -12.01 8.90
CA ARG A 18 -4.93 -11.05 9.52
C ARG A 18 -3.50 -11.04 8.97
N VAL A 19 -3.03 -12.14 8.37
CA VAL A 19 -1.66 -12.23 7.83
C VAL A 19 -1.55 -11.63 6.42
N ILE A 20 -2.64 -11.67 5.65
CA ILE A 20 -2.68 -11.20 4.27
C ILE A 20 -2.55 -9.67 4.19
N GLY A 21 -3.13 -8.93 5.14
CA GLY A 21 -3.10 -7.46 5.14
C GLY A 21 -1.68 -6.87 5.10
N PRO A 22 -0.81 -7.21 6.05
CA PRO A 22 0.59 -6.72 6.06
C PRO A 22 1.41 -7.16 4.85
N LEU A 23 1.17 -8.37 4.34
CA LEU A 23 1.82 -8.87 3.13
C LEU A 23 1.43 -8.05 1.90
N LEU A 24 0.13 -7.78 1.72
CA LEU A 24 -0.36 -6.94 0.63
C LEU A 24 0.19 -5.52 0.73
N GLN A 25 0.23 -4.94 1.94
CA GLN A 25 0.81 -3.61 2.14
C GLN A 25 2.28 -3.56 1.71
N ARG A 26 3.08 -4.59 2.06
CA ARG A 26 4.50 -4.66 1.66
C ARG A 26 4.67 -4.82 0.16
N ILE A 27 3.85 -5.64 -0.49
CA ILE A 27 3.91 -5.85 -1.95
C ILE A 27 3.54 -4.55 -2.68
N GLU A 28 2.48 -3.88 -2.25
CA GLU A 28 2.04 -2.61 -2.84
C GLU A 28 3.09 -1.51 -2.59
N ALA A 29 3.66 -1.42 -1.39
CA ALA A 29 4.75 -0.48 -1.10
C ALA A 29 5.97 -0.74 -1.98
N ALA A 30 6.39 -2.00 -2.13
CA ALA A 30 7.51 -2.37 -3.00
C ALA A 30 7.25 -1.98 -4.47
N ARG A 31 6.02 -2.19 -4.96
CA ARG A 31 5.62 -1.79 -6.32
C ARG A 31 5.66 -0.28 -6.49
N LEU A 32 5.08 0.46 -5.54
CA LEU A 32 5.08 1.91 -5.52
C LEU A 32 6.51 2.46 -5.54
N THR A 33 7.36 2.01 -4.62
CA THR A 33 8.75 2.45 -4.51
C THR A 33 9.57 2.11 -5.76
N ARG A 34 9.36 0.94 -6.36
CA ARG A 34 10.03 0.57 -7.62
C ARG A 34 9.65 1.52 -8.76
N THR A 35 8.36 1.77 -8.95
CA THR A 35 7.88 2.69 -10.00
C THR A 35 8.38 4.12 -9.76
N LEU A 36 8.27 4.62 -8.52
CA LEU A 36 8.81 5.92 -8.13
C LEU A 36 10.31 6.00 -8.39
N GLY A 37 11.08 4.99 -7.98
CA GLY A 37 12.51 4.92 -8.21
C GLY A 37 12.86 5.03 -9.69
N THR A 38 12.21 4.22 -10.54
CA THR A 38 12.44 4.28 -11.99
C THR A 38 12.12 5.65 -12.59
N LEU A 39 10.98 6.25 -12.21
CA LEU A 39 10.57 7.55 -12.73
C LEU A 39 11.52 8.66 -12.27
N LEU A 40 11.88 8.68 -10.98
CA LEU A 40 12.80 9.67 -10.43
C LEU A 40 14.21 9.53 -11.01
N THR A 41 14.71 8.31 -11.18
CA THR A 41 16.00 8.07 -11.84
C THR A 41 15.99 8.53 -13.30
N ASN A 42 14.85 8.41 -13.99
CA ASN A 42 14.67 8.92 -15.35
C ASN A 42 14.41 10.44 -15.41
N GLY A 43 14.51 11.17 -14.29
CA GLY A 43 14.36 12.62 -14.25
C GLY A 43 12.91 13.13 -14.24
N VAL A 44 11.93 12.25 -14.01
CA VAL A 44 10.53 12.67 -13.88
C VAL A 44 10.34 13.48 -12.60
N ALA A 45 9.66 14.62 -12.70
CA ALA A 45 9.35 15.46 -11.56
C ALA A 45 8.58 14.68 -10.49
N LEU A 46 8.95 14.84 -9.22
CA LEU A 46 8.40 14.10 -8.09
C LEU A 46 6.86 14.10 -8.03
N LEU A 47 6.24 15.26 -8.27
CA LEU A 47 4.79 15.38 -8.25
C LEU A 47 4.13 14.52 -9.35
N GLN A 48 4.71 14.52 -10.56
CA GLN A 48 4.23 13.64 -11.63
C GLN A 48 4.51 12.17 -11.34
N ALA A 49 5.67 11.86 -10.75
CA ALA A 49 6.01 10.50 -10.35
C ALA A 49 5.00 9.96 -9.33
N LEU A 50 4.54 10.76 -8.37
CA LEU A 50 3.49 10.39 -7.40
C LEU A 50 2.14 10.12 -8.07
N VAL A 51 1.75 10.95 -9.04
CA VAL A 51 0.50 10.75 -9.80
C VAL A 51 0.53 9.44 -10.59
N ILE A 52 1.67 9.12 -11.22
CA ILE A 52 1.86 7.86 -11.94
C ILE A 52 1.92 6.69 -10.95
N ALA A 53 2.62 6.84 -9.83
CA ALA A 53 2.75 5.80 -8.81
C ALA A 53 1.41 5.46 -8.15
N ARG A 54 0.49 6.43 -8.00
CA ARG A 54 -0.89 6.17 -7.56
C ARG A 54 -1.63 5.22 -8.52
N GLN A 55 -1.43 5.35 -9.82
CA GLN A 55 -2.12 4.52 -10.83
C GLN A 55 -1.70 3.05 -10.77
N VAL A 56 -0.49 2.74 -10.29
CA VAL A 56 -0.02 1.35 -10.12
C VAL A 56 -0.46 0.70 -8.81
N CYS A 57 -1.01 1.46 -7.85
CA CYS A 57 -1.61 0.89 -6.65
C CYS A 57 -2.93 0.21 -6.99
N THR A 58 -3.10 -1.05 -6.61
CA THR A 58 -4.36 -1.78 -6.85
C THR A 58 -5.36 -1.60 -5.72
N ASN A 59 -4.88 -1.26 -4.53
CA ASN A 59 -5.70 -1.07 -3.34
C ASN A 59 -6.18 0.39 -3.24
N ARG A 60 -7.51 0.59 -3.23
CA ARG A 60 -8.14 1.92 -3.13
C ARG A 60 -7.75 2.70 -1.88
N ALA A 61 -7.53 2.03 -0.75
CA ALA A 61 -7.10 2.69 0.48
C ALA A 61 -5.65 3.19 0.39
N LEU A 62 -4.78 2.47 -0.34
CA LEU A 62 -3.42 2.92 -0.64
C LEU A 62 -3.43 4.05 -1.66
N GLN A 63 -4.25 3.96 -2.71
CA GLN A 63 -4.41 5.06 -3.68
C GLN A 63 -4.81 6.37 -3.00
N ALA A 64 -5.76 6.33 -2.07
CA ALA A 64 -6.20 7.51 -1.31
C ALA A 64 -5.07 8.11 -0.46
N GLN A 65 -4.23 7.28 0.16
CA GLN A 65 -3.07 7.77 0.93
C GLN A 65 -2.01 8.40 0.03
N VAL A 66 -1.71 7.77 -1.12
CA VAL A 66 -0.76 8.34 -2.09
C VAL A 66 -1.29 9.67 -2.67
N GLU A 67 -2.60 9.79 -2.86
CA GLU A 67 -3.23 11.05 -3.27
C GLU A 67 -3.04 12.17 -2.25
N GLN A 68 -3.29 11.88 -0.97
CA GLN A 68 -3.08 12.84 0.11
C GLN A 68 -1.62 13.27 0.20
N ALA A 69 -0.69 12.34 0.03
CA ALA A 69 0.74 12.65 -0.02
C ALA A 69 1.07 13.55 -1.22
N ALA A 70 0.52 13.27 -2.41
CA ALA A 70 0.72 14.09 -3.60
C ALA A 70 0.20 15.52 -3.42
N GLU A 71 -1.00 15.70 -2.88
CA GLU A 71 -1.57 17.03 -2.61
C GLU A 71 -0.81 17.76 -1.50
N SER A 72 -0.34 17.05 -0.47
CA SER A 72 0.50 17.63 0.58
C SER A 72 1.81 18.19 0.02
N VAL A 73 2.44 17.46 -0.90
CA VAL A 73 3.69 17.89 -1.57
C VAL A 73 3.44 19.04 -2.52
N LYS A 74 2.33 19.02 -3.25
CA LYS A 74 1.90 20.12 -4.12
C LYS A 74 1.71 21.42 -3.35
N GLY A 75 1.20 21.34 -2.12
CA GLY A 75 1.04 22.46 -1.20
C GLY A 75 2.35 22.95 -0.55
N GLY A 76 3.51 22.38 -0.90
CA GLY A 76 4.81 22.72 -0.32
C GLY A 76 5.20 21.89 0.91
N GLY A 77 4.41 20.86 1.25
CA GLY A 77 4.75 19.90 2.29
C GLY A 77 5.92 18.99 1.89
N THR A 78 6.67 18.54 2.89
CA THR A 78 7.79 17.61 2.67
C THR A 78 7.29 16.18 2.58
N LEU A 79 7.71 15.43 1.55
CA LEU A 79 7.35 14.00 1.40
C LEU A 79 7.68 13.13 2.62
N GLY A 80 8.77 13.41 3.34
CA GLY A 80 9.15 12.63 4.53
C GLY A 80 8.22 12.79 5.73
N ARG A 81 7.26 13.72 5.68
CA ARG A 81 6.26 13.98 6.74
C ARG A 81 4.82 13.78 6.27
N ALA A 82 4.61 13.41 5.01
CA ALA A 82 3.32 13.16 4.38
C ALA A 82 3.06 11.65 4.29
#